data_AF-A0A166T035-F1
#
_entry.id   AF-A0A166T035-F1
#
_cell.length_a   1.000
_cell.length_b   1.000
_cell.length_c   1.000
_cell.angle_alpha   90.00
_cell.angle_beta   90.00
_cell.angle_gamma   90.00
#
_symmetry.space_group_name_H-M   'P 1'
#
loop_
_entity.id
_entity.type
_entity.pdbx_description
1 polymer ?
#
loop_
_entity_poly.entity_id
_entity_poly.type
_entity_poly.pdbx_seq_one_letter_code
_entity_poly.pdbx_strand_id
1 'polypeptide(L)'
;MSDRNTSQDMGEHTEPTERATGQARDASSWGSRPHFKPEQIDAYLVHLGLDPPEIRTRSAAARDYALLALLQNKHYLAVPFDTSAVHIPEGAQEGAVQFGAGPGVVLELDSLLDRFVRQKKGSYCFGLNVAYSALLTGLGFGVTEVRLRAG
;
A
#
# COMPACT_ATOMS: atom_id res chain seq x y z
N MET A 1 -45.70 16.50 -62.99
CA MET A 1 -44.81 17.56 -63.52
C MET A 1 -43.83 17.95 -62.43
N SER A 2 -42.57 17.59 -62.68
CA SER A 2 -41.29 18.02 -62.10
C SER A 2 -41.08 18.12 -60.60
N ASP A 3 -40.25 17.16 -60.14
CA ASP A 3 -38.91 17.36 -59.60
C ASP A 3 -38.70 18.39 -58.48
N ARG A 4 -38.25 17.87 -57.33
CA ARG A 4 -36.98 18.33 -56.75
C ARG A 4 -36.38 17.26 -55.84
N ASN A 5 -35.33 16.65 -56.39
CA ASN A 5 -34.30 15.89 -55.70
C ASN A 5 -33.53 16.83 -54.76
N THR A 6 -33.36 16.45 -53.49
CA THR A 6 -32.28 16.97 -52.64
C THR A 6 -31.80 15.81 -51.79
N SER A 7 -30.86 15.07 -52.36
CA SER A 7 -30.06 14.07 -51.66
C SER A 7 -29.25 14.78 -50.59
N GLN A 8 -29.63 14.57 -49.32
CA GLN A 8 -28.79 14.91 -48.18
C GLN A 8 -27.71 13.85 -48.05
N ASP A 9 -26.49 14.32 -48.24
CA ASP A 9 -25.21 13.67 -48.02
C ASP A 9 -25.16 13.01 -46.64
N MET A 10 -25.28 11.68 -46.61
CA MET A 10 -25.03 10.86 -45.42
C MET A 10 -23.52 10.71 -45.28
N GLY A 11 -22.89 11.76 -44.73
CA GLY A 11 -21.51 11.69 -44.27
C GLY A 11 -21.39 10.59 -43.21
N GLU A 12 -20.79 9.49 -43.60
CA GLU A 12 -20.41 8.36 -42.76
C GLU A 12 -19.34 8.85 -41.77
N HIS A 13 -19.79 9.36 -40.62
CA HIS A 13 -18.92 9.66 -39.48
C HIS A 13 -18.38 8.34 -38.94
N THR A 14 -17.22 7.95 -39.47
CA THR A 14 -16.38 6.92 -38.87
C THR A 14 -15.82 7.46 -37.56
N GLU A 15 -16.38 7.01 -36.43
CA GLU A 15 -15.77 7.23 -35.13
C GLU A 15 -14.37 6.61 -35.12
N PRO A 16 -13.30 7.35 -34.77
CA PRO A 16 -12.00 6.75 -34.58
C PRO A 16 -12.09 5.87 -33.34
N THR A 17 -12.12 4.56 -33.56
CA THR A 17 -11.98 3.54 -32.51
C THR A 17 -10.52 3.52 -32.04
N GLU A 18 -10.07 4.59 -31.40
CA GLU A 18 -8.85 4.56 -30.60
C GLU A 18 -9.15 3.78 -29.31
N ARG A 19 -9.05 2.45 -29.41
CA ARG A 19 -8.73 1.65 -28.23
C ARG A 19 -7.37 2.13 -27.75
N ALA A 20 -7.38 3.01 -26.76
CA ALA A 20 -6.23 3.30 -25.93
C ALA A 20 -5.73 1.96 -25.38
N THR A 21 -4.75 1.38 -26.06
CA THR A 21 -3.92 0.32 -25.50
C THR A 21 -3.13 1.01 -24.39
N GLY A 22 -3.69 0.97 -23.19
CA GLY A 22 -2.97 1.34 -21.98
C GLY A 22 -1.79 0.40 -21.85
N GLN A 23 -0.66 0.77 -22.45
CA GLN A 23 0.61 0.14 -22.16
C GLN A 23 0.80 0.28 -20.66
N ALA A 24 0.81 -0.86 -19.97
CA ALA A 24 1.22 -0.93 -18.58
C ALA A 24 2.58 -0.24 -18.52
N ARG A 25 2.62 0.93 -17.89
CA ARG A 25 3.88 1.64 -17.66
C ARG A 25 4.81 0.64 -16.99
N ASP A 26 5.98 0.44 -17.60
CA ASP A 26 7.01 -0.41 -17.04
C ASP A 26 7.19 -0.02 -15.56
N ALA A 27 7.03 -1.00 -14.68
CA ALA A 27 7.16 -0.83 -13.24
C ALA A 27 8.55 -0.27 -12.87
N SER A 28 9.54 -0.42 -13.76
CA SER A 28 10.89 0.13 -13.63
C SER A 28 10.97 1.67 -13.76
N SER A 29 9.95 2.31 -14.35
CA SER A 29 9.93 3.77 -14.60
C SER A 29 9.55 4.61 -13.38
N TRP A 30 9.03 3.96 -12.34
CA TRP A 30 8.77 4.54 -11.03
C TRP A 30 9.99 4.18 -10.19
N GLY A 31 10.87 5.14 -9.88
CA GLY A 31 12.12 4.87 -9.16
C GLY A 31 11.97 3.92 -7.96
N SER A 32 13.05 3.23 -7.58
CA SER A 32 13.02 2.15 -6.58
C SER A 32 12.23 2.56 -5.33
N ARG A 33 11.06 1.96 -5.13
CA ARG A 33 10.23 2.27 -3.97
C ARG A 33 10.92 1.84 -2.68
N PRO A 34 10.74 2.59 -1.58
CA PRO A 34 11.23 2.17 -0.27
C PRO A 34 10.70 0.77 0.05
N HIS A 35 11.59 -0.11 0.47
CA HIS A 35 11.25 -1.45 0.93
C HIS A 35 12.15 -1.83 2.08
N PHE A 36 11.69 -2.78 2.88
CA PHE A 36 12.49 -3.33 3.96
C PHE A 36 13.67 -4.12 3.41
N LYS A 37 14.82 -4.03 4.11
CA LYS A 37 15.96 -4.91 3.87
C LYS A 37 15.59 -6.37 4.20
N PRO A 38 16.32 -7.37 3.67
CA PRO A 38 16.02 -8.79 3.90
C PRO A 38 15.81 -9.16 5.38
N GLU A 39 16.68 -8.69 6.28
CA GLU A 39 16.60 -8.94 7.72
C GLU A 39 15.38 -8.28 8.38
N GLN A 40 14.93 -7.15 7.84
CA GLN A 40 13.75 -6.43 8.31
C GLN A 40 12.47 -7.12 7.84
N ILE A 41 12.47 -7.64 6.60
CA ILE A 41 11.39 -8.51 6.10
C ILE A 41 11.24 -9.71 7.01
N ASP A 42 12.33 -10.39 7.35
CA ASP A 42 12.30 -11.56 8.22
C ASP A 42 11.75 -11.21 9.61
N ALA A 43 12.24 -10.13 10.23
CA ALA A 43 11.75 -9.66 11.52
C ALA A 43 10.25 -9.32 11.48
N TYR A 44 9.78 -8.70 10.39
CA TYR A 44 8.38 -8.36 10.23
C TYR A 44 7.53 -9.62 10.03
N LEU A 45 7.93 -10.55 9.17
CA LEU A 45 7.23 -11.81 8.95
C LEU A 45 7.12 -12.65 10.25
N VAL A 46 8.17 -12.70 11.05
CA VAL A 46 8.14 -13.31 12.39
C VAL A 46 7.12 -12.59 13.28
N HIS A 47 7.09 -11.25 13.28
CA HIS A 47 6.10 -10.49 14.04
C HIS A 47 4.66 -10.77 13.57
N LEU A 48 4.45 -11.04 12.27
CA LEU A 48 3.19 -11.46 11.69
C LEU A 48 2.83 -12.92 12.01
N GLY A 49 3.71 -13.68 12.68
CA GLY A 49 3.52 -15.10 12.97
C GLY A 49 3.62 -15.97 11.72
N LEU A 50 4.50 -15.61 10.79
CA LEU A 50 4.79 -16.34 9.56
C LEU A 50 6.26 -16.80 9.56
N ASP A 51 6.53 -17.92 8.90
CA ASP A 51 7.89 -18.43 8.72
C ASP A 51 8.59 -17.73 7.53
N PRO A 52 9.66 -16.94 7.75
CA PRO A 52 10.28 -16.16 6.68
C PRO A 52 10.79 -16.99 5.49
N PRO A 53 11.49 -18.14 5.69
CA PRO A 53 11.86 -19.04 4.60
C PRO A 53 10.67 -19.48 3.76
N GLU A 54 9.56 -19.90 4.38
CA GLU A 54 8.34 -20.31 3.67
C GLU A 54 7.78 -19.19 2.78
N ILE A 55 7.80 -17.94 3.24
CA ILE A 55 7.28 -16.80 2.47
C ILE A 55 8.25 -16.34 1.37
N ARG A 56 9.56 -16.29 1.67
CA ARG A 56 10.57 -15.68 0.79
C ARG A 56 11.01 -16.58 -0.35
N THR A 57 11.02 -17.89 -0.14
CA THR A 57 11.45 -18.87 -1.15
C THR A 57 10.35 -19.20 -2.17
N ARG A 58 9.11 -18.75 -1.93
CA ARG A 58 8.03 -18.84 -2.91
C ARG A 58 8.43 -18.17 -4.22
N SER A 59 8.11 -18.83 -5.33
CA SER A 59 8.38 -18.33 -6.68
C SER A 59 7.65 -17.00 -6.94
N ALA A 60 8.12 -16.24 -7.94
CA ALA A 60 7.44 -15.02 -8.37
C ALA A 60 5.99 -15.27 -8.81
N ALA A 61 5.70 -16.43 -9.42
CA ALA A 61 4.32 -16.82 -9.79
C ALA A 61 3.40 -17.01 -8.58
N ALA A 62 3.97 -17.27 -7.39
CA ALA A 62 3.24 -17.39 -6.14
C ALA A 62 3.03 -16.03 -5.43
N ARG A 63 3.38 -14.90 -6.07
CA ARG A 63 2.95 -13.55 -5.63
C ARG A 63 1.52 -13.27 -6.08
N ASP A 64 0.64 -14.17 -5.69
CA ASP A 64 -0.76 -14.21 -6.08
C ASP A 64 -1.68 -13.55 -5.04
N TYR A 65 -2.97 -13.59 -5.32
CA TYR A 65 -4.01 -13.07 -4.42
C TYR A 65 -4.06 -13.81 -3.08
N ALA A 66 -3.82 -15.12 -3.07
CA ALA A 66 -3.90 -15.92 -1.84
C ALA A 66 -2.82 -15.52 -0.85
N LEU A 67 -1.57 -15.34 -1.32
CA LEU A 67 -0.49 -14.84 -0.49
C LEU A 67 -0.73 -13.40 -0.04
N LEU A 68 -1.21 -12.53 -0.91
CA LEU A 68 -1.55 -11.15 -0.55
C LEU A 68 -2.61 -11.09 0.55
N ALA A 69 -3.67 -11.89 0.43
CA ALA A 69 -4.75 -11.96 1.42
C ALA A 69 -4.25 -12.49 2.78
N LEU A 70 -3.40 -13.51 2.76
CA LEU A 70 -2.75 -14.02 3.97
C LEU A 70 -1.93 -12.93 4.66
N LEU A 71 -1.04 -12.25 3.92
CA LEU A 71 -0.19 -11.19 4.47
C LEU A 71 -1.03 -10.04 5.04
N GLN A 72 -2.09 -9.64 4.34
CA GLN A 72 -2.96 -8.55 4.79
C GLN A 72 -3.69 -8.93 6.08
N ASN A 73 -4.23 -10.14 6.15
CA ASN A 73 -4.91 -10.63 7.35
C ASN A 73 -3.95 -10.70 8.55
N LYS A 74 -2.75 -11.24 8.35
CA LYS A 74 -1.74 -11.31 9.40
C LYS A 74 -1.27 -9.93 9.86
N HIS A 75 -1.07 -8.99 8.93
CA HIS A 75 -0.75 -7.60 9.25
C HIS A 75 -1.84 -6.95 10.10
N TYR A 76 -3.10 -7.08 9.70
CA TYR A 76 -4.26 -6.53 10.41
C TYR A 76 -4.38 -7.07 11.85
N LEU A 77 -4.09 -8.36 12.05
CA LEU A 77 -4.18 -9.00 13.37
C LEU A 77 -2.96 -8.72 14.26
N ALA A 78 -1.78 -8.51 13.68
CA ALA A 78 -0.55 -8.35 14.43
C ALA A 78 -0.21 -6.89 14.77
N VAL A 79 -0.58 -5.94 13.90
CA VAL A 79 -0.23 -4.52 14.05
C VAL A 79 -1.50 -3.71 14.34
N PRO A 80 -1.68 -3.22 15.58
CA PRO A 80 -2.91 -2.53 15.94
C PRO A 80 -3.04 -1.18 15.22
N PHE A 81 -4.29 -0.76 15.00
CA PHE A 81 -4.58 0.64 14.69
C PHE A 81 -4.42 1.48 15.96
N ASP A 82 -3.59 2.51 15.91
CA ASP A 82 -3.17 3.25 17.10
C ASP A 82 -2.94 4.73 16.79
N THR A 83 -3.70 5.60 17.46
CA THR A 83 -3.57 7.07 17.39
C THR A 83 -2.86 7.66 18.62
N SER A 84 -2.40 6.84 19.56
CA SER A 84 -1.80 7.28 20.83
C SER A 84 -0.59 8.19 20.62
N ALA A 85 0.22 7.94 19.59
CA ALA A 85 1.40 8.76 19.28
C ALA A 85 1.07 10.23 19.00
N VAL A 86 -0.17 10.55 18.61
CA VAL A 86 -0.64 11.92 18.37
C VAL A 86 -1.13 12.59 19.66
N HIS A 87 -1.50 11.81 20.67
CA HIS A 87 -2.23 12.29 21.85
C HIS A 87 -1.49 12.09 23.18
N ILE A 88 -0.43 11.28 23.21
CA ILE A 88 0.32 10.99 24.43
C ILE A 88 1.70 11.66 24.31
N PRO A 89 2.01 12.64 25.18
CA PRO A 89 3.33 13.26 25.23
C PRO A 89 4.43 12.24 25.53
N GLU A 90 5.64 12.52 25.09
CA GLU A 90 6.79 11.66 25.41
C GLU A 90 7.06 11.64 26.92
N GLY A 91 7.30 10.46 27.49
CA GLY A 91 7.53 10.28 28.93
C GLY A 91 6.30 10.51 29.83
N ALA A 92 5.12 10.66 29.24
CA ALA A 92 3.88 10.84 29.98
C ALA A 92 3.59 9.64 30.91
N GLN A 93 3.11 9.95 32.12
CA GLN A 93 2.63 8.94 33.05
C GLN A 93 1.34 8.28 32.53
N GLU A 94 1.05 7.08 33.00
CA GLU A 94 -0.16 6.35 32.65
C GLU A 94 -1.41 7.21 32.93
N GLY A 95 -2.31 7.32 31.96
CA GLY A 95 -3.53 8.16 32.05
C GLY A 95 -3.38 9.62 31.59
N ALA A 96 -2.17 10.09 31.30
CA ALA A 96 -1.98 11.45 30.75
C ALA A 96 -2.23 11.47 29.24
N VAL A 97 -3.48 11.78 28.86
CA VAL A 97 -3.89 12.03 27.47
C VAL A 97 -4.03 13.53 27.24
N GLN A 98 -3.30 14.07 26.28
CA GLN A 98 -3.46 15.44 25.80
C GLN A 98 -3.55 15.45 24.28
N PHE A 99 -4.76 15.64 23.76
CA PHE A 99 -5.02 15.59 22.33
C PHE A 99 -4.10 16.53 21.54
N GLY A 100 -3.31 15.96 20.62
CA GLY A 100 -2.46 16.72 19.70
C GLY A 100 -1.10 17.12 20.29
N ALA A 101 -0.81 16.73 21.53
CA ALA A 101 0.47 17.03 22.18
C ALA A 101 1.50 15.89 22.07
N GLY A 102 1.16 14.81 21.36
CA GLY A 102 2.08 13.71 21.11
C GLY A 102 3.04 14.00 19.95
N PRO A 103 4.20 13.31 19.89
CA PRO A 103 5.22 13.53 18.85
C PRO A 103 4.81 13.06 17.45
N GLY A 104 3.68 12.36 17.32
CA GLY A 104 3.24 11.73 16.07
C GLY A 104 4.02 10.45 15.75
N VAL A 105 3.77 9.90 14.56
CA VAL A 105 4.47 8.71 14.06
C VAL A 105 5.55 9.12 13.06
N VAL A 106 6.78 8.67 13.29
CA VAL A 106 7.88 8.78 12.32
C VAL A 106 7.70 7.72 11.23
N LEU A 107 7.66 8.14 9.96
CA LEU A 107 7.35 7.27 8.82
C LEU A 107 8.59 6.60 8.19
N GLU A 108 9.76 6.77 8.78
CA GLU A 108 10.98 6.06 8.36
C GLU A 108 10.84 4.56 8.65
N LEU A 109 11.24 3.72 7.69
CA LEU A 109 11.01 2.27 7.76
C LEU A 109 11.63 1.63 9.01
N ASP A 110 12.84 2.02 9.37
CA ASP A 110 13.53 1.52 10.58
C ASP A 110 12.72 1.88 11.85
N SER A 111 12.15 3.09 11.90
CA SER A 111 11.34 3.55 13.03
C SER A 111 10.00 2.83 13.10
N LEU A 112 9.35 2.59 11.96
CA LEU A 112 8.10 1.84 11.89
C LEU A 112 8.29 0.38 12.30
N LEU A 113 9.35 -0.27 11.80
CA LEU A 113 9.67 -1.64 12.16
C LEU A 113 9.94 -1.76 13.66
N ASP A 114 10.74 -0.85 14.22
CA ASP A 114 11.02 -0.82 15.65
C ASP A 114 9.75 -0.65 16.48
N ARG A 115 8.88 0.28 16.07
CA ARG A 115 7.61 0.56 16.74
C ARG A 115 6.70 -0.67 16.77
N PHE A 116 6.58 -1.39 15.65
CA PHE A 116 5.67 -2.54 15.56
C PHE A 116 6.28 -3.78 16.22
N VAL A 117 7.53 -4.09 15.89
CA VAL A 117 8.18 -5.34 16.28
C VAL A 117 8.74 -5.26 17.70
N ARG A 118 9.47 -4.21 18.06
CA ARG A 118 10.11 -4.08 19.39
C ARG A 118 9.14 -3.48 20.41
N GLN A 119 8.54 -2.35 20.09
CA GLN A 119 7.68 -1.63 21.05
C GLN A 119 6.27 -2.20 21.15
N LYS A 120 5.86 -3.07 20.23
CA LYS A 120 4.51 -3.65 20.15
C LYS A 120 3.41 -2.57 20.11
N LYS A 121 3.71 -1.43 19.49
CA LYS A 121 2.78 -0.31 19.28
C LYS A 121 2.25 -0.34 17.86
N GLY A 122 1.09 0.26 17.65
CA GLY A 122 0.46 0.35 16.34
C GLY A 122 0.79 1.63 15.60
N SER A 123 0.04 1.92 14.53
CA SER A 123 0.02 3.23 13.89
C SER A 123 -1.37 3.52 13.32
N TYR A 124 -1.61 4.75 12.87
CA TYR A 124 -2.71 5.07 11.96
C TYR A 124 -2.31 4.81 10.49
N CYS A 125 -3.25 5.07 9.57
CA CYS A 125 -3.20 4.67 8.16
C CYS A 125 -1.86 4.95 7.46
N PHE A 126 -1.22 6.09 7.72
CA PHE A 126 0.06 6.42 7.10
C PHE A 126 1.16 5.42 7.48
N GLY A 127 1.42 5.19 8.77
CA GLY A 127 2.48 4.25 9.18
C GLY A 127 2.14 2.78 8.88
N LEU A 128 0.87 2.38 9.02
CA LEU A 128 0.44 1.02 8.67
C LEU A 128 0.66 0.73 7.18
N ASN A 129 0.15 1.61 6.31
CA ASN A 129 0.21 1.41 4.87
C ASN A 129 1.64 1.56 4.34
N VAL A 130 2.46 2.47 4.88
CA VAL A 130 3.87 2.60 4.49
C VAL A 130 4.64 1.32 4.80
N ALA A 131 4.50 0.78 6.02
CA ALA A 131 5.18 -0.45 6.38
C ALA A 131 4.68 -1.64 5.54
N TYR A 132 3.37 -1.74 5.32
CA TYR A 132 2.82 -2.84 4.52
C TYR A 132 3.24 -2.74 3.04
N SER A 133 3.24 -1.54 2.46
CA SER A 133 3.77 -1.23 1.12
C SER A 133 5.24 -1.63 0.99
N ALA A 134 6.06 -1.30 1.98
CA ALA A 134 7.48 -1.64 2.01
C ALA A 134 7.73 -3.15 2.12
N LEU A 135 6.91 -3.88 2.91
CA LEU A 135 6.96 -5.35 2.98
C LEU A 135 6.60 -5.99 1.64
N LEU A 136 5.47 -5.59 1.05
CA LEU A 136 5.01 -6.13 -0.22
C LEU A 136 6.01 -5.87 -1.35
N THR A 137 6.53 -4.65 -1.44
CA THR A 137 7.57 -4.27 -2.41
C THR A 137 8.82 -5.12 -2.22
N GLY A 138 9.29 -5.30 -0.98
CA GLY A 138 10.47 -6.12 -0.67
C GLY A 138 10.28 -7.62 -0.98
N LEU A 139 9.04 -8.11 -0.94
CA LEU A 139 8.69 -9.47 -1.38
C LEU A 139 8.53 -9.59 -2.91
N GLY A 140 8.52 -8.47 -3.65
CA GLY A 140 8.41 -8.44 -5.11
C GLY A 140 6.98 -8.29 -5.63
N PHE A 141 6.03 -7.83 -4.81
CA PHE A 141 4.72 -7.44 -5.31
C PHE A 141 4.78 -6.09 -6.05
N GLY A 142 3.96 -5.97 -7.09
CA GLY A 142 3.68 -4.68 -7.72
C GLY A 142 2.73 -3.85 -6.86
N VAL A 143 3.26 -2.89 -6.12
CA VAL A 143 2.44 -1.99 -5.28
C VAL A 143 2.03 -0.75 -6.08
N THR A 144 0.99 -0.02 -5.69
CA THR A 144 0.76 1.38 -6.09
C THR A 144 0.09 2.07 -4.93
N GLU A 145 0.63 3.20 -4.50
CA GLU A 145 0.08 3.96 -3.39
C GLU A 145 -0.96 4.96 -3.89
N VAL A 146 -2.11 4.98 -3.23
CA VAL A 146 -3.22 5.88 -3.56
C VAL A 146 -3.67 6.62 -2.31
N ARG A 147 -4.18 7.84 -2.51
CA ARG A 147 -4.81 8.63 -1.45
C ARG A 147 -6.30 8.70 -1.72
N LEU A 148 -7.09 8.48 -0.68
CA LEU A 148 -8.53 8.62 -0.71
C LEU A 148 -8.96 9.59 0.38
N ARG A 149 -10.07 10.27 0.14
CA ARG A 149 -10.75 11.11 1.13
C ARG A 149 -11.82 10.26 1.80
N ALA A 150 -11.79 10.17 3.13
CA ALA A 150 -12.92 9.64 3.89
C ALA A 150 -14.07 10.66 3.82
N GLY A 151 -15.25 10.18 3.42
CA GLY A 151 -16.48 10.96 3.34
C GLY A 151 -17.09 11.25 4.70
#